data_AF-A0A6A2XNV1-F1
#
_entry.id   AF-A0A6A2XNV1-F1
#
_cell.length_a   1.000
_cell.length_b   1.000
_cell.length_c   1.000
_cell.angle_alpha   90.00
_cell.angle_beta   90.00
_cell.angle_gamma   90.00
#
_symmetry.space_group_name_H-M   'P 1'
#
loop_
_entity.id
_entity.type
_entity.pdbx_description
1 polymer ?
#
loop_
_entity_poly.entity_id
_entity_poly.type
_entity_poly.pdbx_seq_one_letter_code
_entity_poly.pdbx_strand_id
1 'polypeptide(L)'
;MVVEAAKQATLLVFLFCSYNFKQYFHGNVLLVLYLFHTCFTIQLLLAVAAIPAQLLLPGAKLEPQFKAPLRATSLQDFWGHRWNLRVSDTLRSTIYDPVKTISTRIIGRRWASYPAVMATFVISGLMHELIYYHIIREYPTWEVTWFFVLQGLFVDLEIFLKKKLVATGKFKLHQTISGPLALANIALTAACLSYTQLLRNGADEKIINEFNECVRFLVGAAQVL
;
A
#
# COMPACT_ATOMS: atom_id res chain seq x y z
N MET A 1 -12.70 -9.39 -12.29
CA MET A 1 -11.34 -8.82 -12.20
C MET A 1 -11.00 -7.96 -13.39
N VAL A 2 -11.29 -8.40 -14.63
CA VAL A 2 -11.03 -7.62 -15.86
C VAL A 2 -11.63 -6.20 -15.83
N VAL A 3 -12.90 -6.04 -15.42
CA VAL A 3 -13.54 -4.70 -15.34
C VAL A 3 -12.83 -3.78 -14.33
N GLU A 4 -12.39 -4.32 -13.19
CA GLU A 4 -11.68 -3.55 -12.17
C GLU A 4 -10.29 -3.13 -12.66
N ALA A 5 -9.58 -4.03 -13.34
CA ALA A 5 -8.32 -3.74 -14.00
C ALA A 5 -8.49 -2.66 -15.08
N ALA A 6 -9.52 -2.77 -15.92
CA ALA A 6 -9.83 -1.76 -16.94
C ALA A 6 -10.09 -0.37 -16.30
N LYS A 7 -10.89 -0.31 -15.23
CA LYS A 7 -11.13 0.93 -14.49
C LYS A 7 -9.83 1.54 -13.95
N GLN A 8 -8.96 0.73 -13.35
CA GLN A 8 -7.67 1.18 -12.81
C GLN A 8 -6.74 1.68 -13.91
N ALA A 9 -6.70 0.97 -15.06
CA ALA A 9 -5.94 1.39 -16.22
C ALA A 9 -6.42 2.75 -16.75
N THR A 10 -7.74 2.96 -16.89
CA THR A 10 -8.30 4.24 -17.31
C THR A 10 -7.94 5.37 -16.35
N LEU A 11 -8.04 5.14 -15.03
CA LEU A 11 -7.66 6.13 -14.02
C LEU A 11 -6.16 6.46 -14.08
N LEU A 12 -5.30 5.47 -14.32
CA LEU A 12 -3.86 5.68 -14.49
C LEU A 12 -3.55 6.50 -15.73
N VAL A 13 -4.19 6.21 -16.88
CA VAL A 13 -4.02 7.01 -18.10
C VAL A 13 -4.41 8.47 -17.83
N PHE A 14 -5.52 8.72 -17.13
CA PHE A 14 -5.91 10.08 -16.76
C PHE A 14 -4.86 10.77 -15.87
N LEU A 15 -4.30 10.07 -14.88
CA LEU A 15 -3.22 10.58 -14.04
C LEU A 15 -1.96 10.90 -14.86
N PHE A 16 -1.55 10.02 -15.77
CA PHE A 16 -0.42 10.28 -16.66
C PHE A 16 -0.64 11.52 -17.53
N CYS A 17 -1.83 11.66 -18.13
CA CYS A 17 -2.19 12.86 -18.89
C CYS A 17 -2.12 14.13 -18.03
N SER A 18 -2.49 14.05 -16.74
CA SER A 18 -2.41 15.18 -15.81
C SER A 18 -0.96 15.63 -15.54
N TYR A 19 0.02 14.71 -15.63
CA TYR A 19 1.43 15.04 -15.42
C TYR A 19 2.03 15.91 -16.54
N ASN A 20 1.40 16.00 -17.71
CA ASN A 20 1.78 16.99 -18.72
C ASN A 20 1.63 18.43 -18.21
N PHE A 21 0.79 18.64 -17.19
CA PHE A 21 0.57 19.92 -16.53
C PHE A 21 1.25 20.01 -15.16
N LYS A 22 2.17 19.09 -14.82
CA LYS A 22 2.79 19.00 -13.48
C LYS A 22 3.42 20.31 -13.01
N GLN A 23 3.97 21.11 -13.94
CA GLN A 23 4.60 22.40 -13.67
C GLN A 23 3.65 23.46 -13.06
N TYR A 24 2.34 23.31 -13.26
CA TYR A 24 1.34 24.22 -12.71
C TYR A 24 0.79 23.77 -11.35
N PHE A 25 1.12 22.56 -10.91
CA PHE A 25 0.62 22.02 -9.66
C PHE A 25 1.53 22.37 -8.49
N HIS A 26 0.91 22.71 -7.36
CA HIS A 26 1.63 22.84 -6.10
C HIS A 26 2.16 21.48 -5.64
N GLY A 27 3.30 21.46 -4.93
CA GLY A 27 3.96 20.21 -4.52
C GLY A 27 3.06 19.25 -3.73
N ASN A 28 2.20 19.78 -2.85
CA ASN A 28 1.23 18.96 -2.11
C ASN A 28 0.20 18.26 -3.02
N VAL A 29 -0.23 18.93 -4.10
CA VAL A 29 -1.16 18.35 -5.08
C VAL A 29 -0.47 17.22 -5.84
N LEU A 30 0.77 17.44 -6.28
CA LEU A 30 1.57 16.41 -6.94
C LEU A 30 1.75 15.18 -6.07
N LEU A 31 2.01 15.37 -4.78
CA LEU A 31 2.17 14.27 -3.84
C LEU A 31 0.89 13.44 -3.69
N VAL A 32 -0.28 14.09 -3.62
CA VAL A 32 -1.58 13.41 -3.63
C VAL A 32 -1.79 12.64 -4.93
N LEU A 33 -1.43 13.20 -6.08
CA LEU A 33 -1.52 12.50 -7.37
C LEU A 33 -0.59 11.27 -7.40
N TYR A 34 0.64 11.37 -6.88
CA TYR A 34 1.57 10.23 -6.78
C TYR A 34 1.07 9.12 -5.85
N LEU A 35 0.41 9.48 -4.75
CA LEU A 35 -0.27 8.52 -3.87
C LEU A 35 -1.35 7.72 -4.62
N PHE A 36 -2.23 8.41 -5.34
CA PHE A 36 -3.26 7.75 -6.16
C PHE A 36 -2.65 6.90 -7.27
N HIS A 37 -1.64 7.42 -7.96
CA HIS A 37 -0.92 6.70 -9.01
C HIS A 37 -0.36 5.39 -8.49
N THR A 38 0.35 5.42 -7.36
CA THR A 38 0.95 4.21 -6.78
C THR A 38 -0.14 3.22 -6.36
N CYS A 39 -1.22 3.72 -5.74
CA CYS A 39 -2.34 2.87 -5.35
C CYS A 39 -3.00 2.18 -6.54
N PHE A 40 -3.24 2.88 -7.65
CA PHE A 40 -3.84 2.28 -8.84
C PHE A 40 -2.87 1.39 -9.60
N THR A 41 -1.57 1.74 -9.64
CA THR A 41 -0.54 0.92 -10.29
C THR A 41 -0.39 -0.42 -9.62
N ILE A 42 -0.29 -0.45 -8.28
CA ILE A 42 -0.18 -1.70 -7.52
C ILE A 42 -1.45 -2.53 -7.74
N GLN A 43 -2.64 -1.92 -7.67
CA GLN A 43 -3.89 -2.63 -7.90
C GLN A 43 -3.98 -3.22 -9.31
N LEU A 44 -3.58 -2.46 -10.33
CA LEU A 44 -3.58 -2.91 -11.72
C LEU A 44 -2.59 -4.05 -11.95
N LEU A 45 -1.35 -3.89 -11.50
CA LEU A 45 -0.29 -4.90 -11.65
C LEU A 45 -0.73 -6.24 -11.07
N LEU A 46 -1.28 -6.20 -9.86
CA LEU A 46 -1.80 -7.36 -9.16
C LEU A 46 -3.04 -7.96 -9.82
N ALA A 47 -3.95 -7.13 -10.33
CA ALA A 47 -5.11 -7.59 -11.07
C ALA A 47 -4.72 -8.29 -12.39
N VAL A 48 -3.75 -7.73 -13.13
CA VAL A 48 -3.21 -8.32 -14.36
C VAL A 48 -2.50 -9.65 -14.08
N ALA A 49 -1.67 -9.72 -13.03
CA ALA A 49 -1.01 -10.97 -12.63
C ALA A 49 -2.00 -12.10 -12.29
N ALA A 50 -3.20 -11.74 -11.81
CA ALA A 50 -4.24 -12.68 -11.46
C ALA A 50 -5.12 -13.14 -12.64
N ILE A 51 -5.16 -12.41 -13.76
CA ILE A 51 -5.98 -12.74 -14.94
C ILE A 51 -5.59 -14.10 -15.54
N PRO A 52 -4.30 -14.41 -15.80
CA PRO A 52 -3.90 -15.71 -16.34
C PRO A 52 -4.33 -16.87 -15.44
N ALA A 53 -4.20 -16.73 -14.11
CA ALA A 53 -4.61 -17.75 -13.16
C ALA A 53 -6.12 -18.05 -13.24
N GLN A 54 -6.95 -17.02 -13.44
CA GLN A 54 -8.40 -17.20 -13.62
C GLN A 54 -8.76 -17.81 -14.98
N LEU A 55 -8.01 -17.47 -16.03
CA LEU A 55 -8.27 -17.98 -17.38
C LEU A 55 -7.84 -19.44 -17.53
N LEU A 56 -6.70 -19.82 -16.95
CA LEU A 56 -6.14 -21.17 -17.04
C LEU A 56 -6.79 -22.15 -16.06
N LEU A 57 -7.40 -21.67 -14.97
CA LEU A 57 -8.10 -22.50 -13.98
C LEU A 57 -9.57 -22.05 -13.83
N PRO A 58 -10.42 -22.33 -14.83
CA PRO A 58 -11.83 -21.96 -14.78
C PRO A 58 -12.51 -22.59 -13.55
N GLY A 59 -12.97 -21.77 -12.61
CA GLY A 59 -13.59 -22.21 -11.35
C GLY A 59 -12.76 -21.93 -10.09
N ALA A 60 -11.48 -21.57 -10.23
CA ALA A 60 -10.68 -21.10 -9.11
C ALA A 60 -11.20 -19.74 -8.63
N LYS A 61 -11.84 -19.70 -7.45
CA LYS A 61 -12.28 -18.45 -6.81
C LYS A 61 -11.05 -17.72 -6.24
N LEU A 62 -10.48 -16.83 -7.05
CA LEU A 62 -9.42 -15.96 -6.58
C LEU A 62 -10.01 -14.87 -5.67
N GLU A 63 -9.66 -14.89 -4.39
CA GLU A 63 -10.05 -13.80 -3.48
C GLU A 63 -9.47 -12.46 -3.94
N PRO A 64 -10.22 -11.37 -3.76
CA PRO A 64 -9.79 -10.04 -4.15
C PRO A 64 -8.52 -9.65 -3.39
N GLN A 65 -7.63 -8.93 -4.08
CA GLN A 65 -6.38 -8.48 -3.47
C GLN A 65 -6.57 -7.18 -2.68
N PHE A 66 -7.60 -6.40 -3.02
CA PHE A 66 -7.96 -5.16 -2.34
C PHE A 66 -9.46 -5.11 -2.09
N LYS A 67 -9.86 -4.45 -0.99
CA LYS A 67 -11.26 -4.25 -0.62
C LYS A 67 -11.54 -2.78 -0.26
N ALA A 68 -11.70 -1.96 -1.30
CA ALA A 68 -11.98 -0.53 -1.17
C ALA A 68 -11.09 0.15 -0.10
N PRO A 69 -9.77 0.24 -0.32
CA PRO A 69 -8.80 0.72 0.69
C PRO A 69 -9.10 2.14 1.19
N LEU A 70 -9.64 3.01 0.32
CA LEU A 70 -10.05 4.37 0.67
C LEU A 70 -11.28 4.44 1.61
N ARG A 71 -11.95 3.31 1.87
CA ARG A 71 -13.05 3.20 2.84
C ARG A 71 -12.57 2.62 4.18
N ALA A 72 -11.27 2.65 4.45
CA ALA A 72 -10.73 2.22 5.73
C ALA A 72 -11.25 3.10 6.87
N THR A 73 -11.63 2.45 7.96
CA THR A 73 -12.13 3.10 9.18
C THR A 73 -11.04 3.27 10.24
N SER A 74 -9.88 2.62 10.07
CA SER A 74 -8.72 2.67 10.98
C SER A 74 -7.48 2.09 10.29
N LEU A 75 -6.29 2.21 10.89
CA LEU A 75 -5.06 1.62 10.34
C LEU A 75 -5.13 0.09 10.35
N GLN A 76 -5.69 -0.50 11.41
CA GLN A 76 -5.93 -1.95 11.46
C GLN A 76 -6.88 -2.43 10.36
N ASP A 77 -7.90 -1.64 10.04
CA ASP A 77 -8.85 -1.97 8.95
C ASP A 77 -8.16 -1.84 7.59
N PHE A 78 -7.36 -0.80 7.39
CA PHE A 78 -6.57 -0.60 6.17
C PHE A 78 -5.60 -1.77 5.94
N TRP A 79 -4.64 -1.98 6.84
CA TRP A 79 -3.57 -2.97 6.67
C TRP A 79 -4.06 -4.42 6.79
N GLY A 80 -5.05 -4.67 7.66
CA GLY A 80 -5.51 -6.02 7.96
C GLY A 80 -6.62 -6.56 7.05
N HIS A 81 -7.43 -5.69 6.45
CA HIS A 81 -8.69 -6.10 5.82
C HIS A 81 -9.03 -5.42 4.50
N ARG A 82 -8.18 -4.50 4.00
CA ARG A 82 -8.49 -3.75 2.77
C ARG A 82 -7.32 -3.59 1.81
N TRP A 83 -6.11 -3.50 2.32
CA TRP A 83 -4.89 -3.33 1.54
C TRP A 83 -4.16 -4.66 1.40
N ASN A 84 -3.92 -5.09 0.16
CA ASN A 84 -3.13 -6.28 -0.20
C ASN A 84 -3.40 -7.52 0.67
N LEU A 85 -4.64 -8.02 0.62
CA LEU A 85 -5.14 -9.10 1.47
C LEU A 85 -4.29 -10.36 1.39
N ARG A 86 -3.77 -10.69 0.20
CA ARG A 86 -2.91 -11.86 0.00
C ARG A 86 -1.60 -11.76 0.76
N VAL A 87 -0.94 -10.60 0.71
CA VAL A 87 0.28 -10.38 1.48
C VAL A 87 -0.03 -10.35 2.97
N SER A 88 -1.13 -9.69 3.38
CA SER A 88 -1.54 -9.65 4.78
C SER A 88 -1.84 -11.04 5.35
N ASP A 89 -2.50 -11.93 4.61
CA ASP A 89 -2.78 -13.31 5.02
C ASP A 89 -1.50 -14.17 5.07
N THR A 90 -0.60 -13.97 4.10
CA THR A 90 0.69 -14.66 4.06
C THR A 90 1.54 -14.26 5.27
N LEU A 91 1.69 -12.96 5.53
CA LEU A 91 2.42 -12.46 6.69
C LEU A 91 1.75 -12.85 8.01
N ARG A 92 0.41 -12.94 8.03
CA ARG A 92 -0.32 -13.39 9.22
C ARG A 92 0.08 -14.82 9.60
N SER A 93 0.01 -15.74 8.64
CA SER A 93 0.32 -17.15 8.86
C SER A 93 1.82 -17.42 9.07
N THR A 94 2.70 -16.68 8.40
CA THR A 94 4.14 -16.92 8.44
C THR A 94 4.87 -16.19 9.56
N ILE A 95 4.41 -14.99 9.94
CA ILE A 95 5.11 -14.13 10.92
C ILE A 95 4.22 -13.87 12.14
N TYR A 96 3.03 -13.30 11.94
CA TYR A 96 2.21 -12.83 13.06
C TYR A 96 1.81 -13.97 14.02
N ASP A 97 1.22 -15.06 13.51
CA ASP A 97 0.70 -16.14 14.35
C ASP A 97 1.82 -16.90 15.08
N PRO A 98 2.95 -17.27 14.43
CA PRO A 98 4.10 -17.84 15.13
C PRO A 98 4.67 -16.92 16.21
N VAL A 99 4.94 -15.65 15.88
CA VAL A 99 5.52 -14.68 16.84
C VAL A 99 4.57 -14.44 18.00
N LYS A 100 3.26 -14.33 17.74
CA LYS A 100 2.24 -14.19 18.79
C LYS A 100 2.16 -15.42 19.68
N THR A 101 2.27 -16.62 19.12
CA THR A 101 2.25 -17.88 19.88
C THR A 101 3.44 -17.94 20.83
N ILE A 102 4.64 -17.64 20.34
CA ILE A 102 5.86 -17.58 21.16
C ILE A 102 5.74 -16.49 22.23
N SER A 103 5.33 -15.28 21.83
CA SER A 103 5.17 -14.15 22.74
C SER A 103 4.12 -14.40 23.82
N THR A 104 3.05 -15.14 23.51
CA THR A 104 2.03 -15.52 24.50
C THR A 104 2.61 -16.33 25.65
N ARG A 105 3.60 -17.19 25.38
CA ARG A 105 4.28 -17.99 26.40
C ARG A 105 5.21 -17.15 27.30
N ILE A 106 5.79 -16.08 26.76
CA ILE A 106 6.81 -15.28 27.45
C ILE A 106 6.18 -14.10 28.21
N ILE A 107 5.34 -13.30 27.55
CA ILE A 107 4.80 -12.03 28.07
C ILE A 107 3.28 -12.05 28.32
N GLY A 108 2.65 -13.21 28.11
CA GLY A 108 1.22 -13.41 28.30
C GLY A 108 0.33 -12.94 27.16
N ARG A 109 -0.89 -13.49 27.11
CA ARG A 109 -1.84 -13.32 25.99
C ARG A 109 -2.26 -11.87 25.73
N ARG A 110 -2.24 -11.02 26.77
CA ARG A 110 -2.66 -9.60 26.67
C ARG A 110 -1.69 -8.77 25.83
N TRP A 111 -0.40 -9.06 25.93
CA TRP A 111 0.70 -8.28 25.35
C TRP A 111 1.28 -8.95 24.10
N ALA A 112 1.03 -10.24 23.89
CA ALA A 112 1.56 -10.99 22.75
C ALA A 112 1.23 -10.42 21.37
N SER A 113 0.18 -9.60 21.24
CA SER A 113 -0.16 -8.98 19.96
C SER A 113 0.85 -7.94 19.50
N TYR A 114 1.45 -7.17 20.41
CA TYR A 114 2.34 -6.05 20.07
C TYR A 114 3.63 -6.50 19.36
N PRO A 115 4.45 -7.42 19.92
CA PRO A 115 5.65 -7.88 19.22
C PRO A 115 5.31 -8.60 17.91
N ALA A 116 4.14 -9.24 17.81
CA ALA A 116 3.70 -9.89 16.58
C ALA A 116 3.35 -8.89 15.47
N VAL A 117 2.66 -7.79 15.79
CA VAL A 117 2.42 -6.69 14.85
C VAL A 117 3.75 -6.09 14.42
N MET A 118 4.60 -5.69 15.38
CA MET A 118 5.88 -5.06 15.08
C MET A 118 6.76 -5.94 14.19
N ALA A 119 6.92 -7.22 14.52
CA ALA A 119 7.68 -8.16 13.71
C ALA A 119 7.11 -8.28 12.29
N THR A 120 5.79 -8.33 12.15
CA THR A 120 5.13 -8.40 10.84
C THR A 120 5.44 -7.16 9.99
N PHE A 121 5.35 -5.97 10.58
CA PHE A 121 5.64 -4.72 9.87
C PHE A 121 7.13 -4.56 9.55
N VAL A 122 8.04 -4.98 10.44
CA VAL A 122 9.48 -5.00 10.15
C VAL A 122 9.78 -5.90 8.95
N ILE A 123 9.29 -7.14 8.95
CA ILE A 123 9.50 -8.07 7.82
C ILE A 123 8.89 -7.53 6.54
N SER A 124 7.69 -6.94 6.60
CA SER A 124 7.10 -6.25 5.46
C SER A 124 7.99 -5.11 4.96
N GLY A 125 8.53 -4.28 5.87
CA GLY A 125 9.43 -3.18 5.54
C GLY A 125 10.68 -3.65 4.81
N LEU A 126 11.34 -4.70 5.31
CA LEU A 126 12.51 -5.30 4.68
C LEU A 126 12.20 -5.81 3.26
N MET A 127 11.05 -6.47 3.07
CA MET A 127 10.63 -6.92 1.75
C MET A 127 10.41 -5.75 0.79
N HIS A 128 9.83 -4.65 1.27
CA HIS A 128 9.64 -3.44 0.44
C HIS A 128 10.95 -2.72 0.15
N GLU A 129 11.90 -2.71 1.07
CA GLU A 129 13.25 -2.20 0.84
C GLU A 129 13.94 -2.94 -0.30
N LEU A 130 13.83 -4.28 -0.29
CA LEU A 130 14.35 -5.12 -1.38
C LEU A 130 13.65 -4.83 -2.71
N ILE A 131 12.33 -4.64 -2.72
CA ILE A 131 11.59 -4.26 -3.92
C ILE A 131 12.08 -2.92 -4.46
N TYR A 132 12.25 -1.92 -3.58
CA TYR A 132 12.74 -0.58 -3.97
C TYR A 132 14.16 -0.63 -4.50
N TYR A 133 15.04 -1.42 -3.89
CA TYR A 133 16.39 -1.68 -4.39
C TYR A 133 16.36 -2.20 -5.83
N HIS A 134 15.44 -3.11 -6.17
CA HIS A 134 15.34 -3.64 -7.54
C HIS A 134 14.73 -2.65 -8.54
N ILE A 135 13.78 -1.81 -8.11
CA ILE A 135 13.12 -0.81 -8.97
C ILE A 135 14.08 0.35 -9.27
N ILE A 136 14.66 0.92 -8.22
CA ILE A 136 15.49 2.14 -8.31
C ILE A 136 16.92 1.79 -8.73
N ARG A 137 17.40 0.58 -8.41
CA ARG A 137 18.79 0.12 -8.59
C ARG A 137 19.83 0.95 -7.84
N GLU A 138 19.41 1.50 -6.70
CA GLU A 138 20.25 2.26 -5.77
C GLU A 138 20.26 1.59 -4.39
N TYR A 139 21.31 1.85 -3.61
CA TYR A 139 21.47 1.25 -2.29
C TYR A 139 20.30 1.57 -1.34
N PRO A 140 19.89 0.62 -0.49
CA PRO A 140 18.77 0.80 0.43
C PRO A 140 19.09 1.89 1.47
N THR A 141 18.21 2.88 1.58
CA THR A 141 18.33 3.99 2.54
C THR A 141 17.57 3.72 3.83
N TRP A 142 16.83 2.62 3.91
CA TRP A 142 15.99 2.21 5.04
C TRP A 142 14.78 3.12 5.29
N GLU A 143 14.56 4.15 4.47
CA GLU A 143 13.43 5.07 4.58
C GLU A 143 12.10 4.31 4.45
N VAL A 144 12.02 3.37 3.50
CA VAL A 144 10.82 2.53 3.30
C VAL A 144 10.64 1.55 4.46
N THR A 145 11.70 0.93 4.95
CA THR A 145 11.62 0.08 6.14
C THR A 145 11.07 0.88 7.33
N TRP A 146 11.57 2.11 7.55
CA TRP A 146 11.08 2.99 8.61
C TRP A 146 9.61 3.37 8.46
N PHE A 147 9.12 3.57 7.23
CA PHE A 147 7.69 3.78 6.97
C PHE A 147 6.86 2.62 7.56
N PHE A 148 7.22 1.37 7.27
CA PHE A 148 6.50 0.22 7.80
C PHE A 148 6.64 0.08 9.31
N VAL A 149 7.83 0.33 9.88
CA VAL A 149 8.04 0.30 11.34
C VAL A 149 7.13 1.33 12.05
N LEU A 150 7.04 2.55 11.54
CA LEU A 150 6.14 3.58 12.07
C LEU A 150 4.67 3.18 11.94
N GLN A 151 4.28 2.58 10.81
CA GLN A 151 2.93 2.06 10.64
C GLN A 151 2.61 0.94 11.65
N GLY A 152 3.55 0.03 11.91
CA GLY A 152 3.43 -0.99 12.93
C GLY A 152 3.25 -0.39 14.33
N LEU A 153 4.04 0.63 14.66
CA LEU A 153 3.90 1.37 15.92
C LEU A 153 2.52 2.03 16.04
N PHE A 154 2.03 2.70 15.00
CA PHE A 154 0.71 3.33 15.03
C PHE A 154 -0.43 2.31 15.14
N VAL A 155 -0.31 1.15 14.47
CA VAL A 155 -1.26 0.05 14.63
C VAL A 155 -1.27 -0.49 16.07
N ASP A 156 -0.10 -0.65 16.68
CA ASP A 156 0.03 -1.09 18.07
C ASP A 156 -0.56 -0.08 19.06
N LEU A 157 -0.30 1.21 18.86
CA LEU A 157 -0.93 2.29 19.62
C LEU A 157 -2.46 2.26 19.46
N GLU A 158 -2.95 2.04 18.24
CA GLU A 158 -4.37 1.90 17.96
C GLU A 158 -4.99 0.70 18.70
N ILE A 159 -4.31 -0.45 18.71
CA ILE A 159 -4.72 -1.65 19.48
C ILE A 159 -4.77 -1.34 20.97
N PHE A 160 -3.74 -0.67 21.49
CA PHE A 160 -3.67 -0.29 22.91
C PHE A 160 -4.81 0.65 23.31
N LEU A 161 -5.05 1.70 22.51
CA LEU A 161 -6.13 2.66 22.74
C LEU A 161 -7.50 1.97 22.67
N LYS A 162 -7.75 1.12 21.66
CA LYS A 162 -8.99 0.35 21.56
C LYS A 162 -9.19 -0.56 22.77
N LYS A 163 -8.16 -1.29 23.21
CA LYS A 163 -8.23 -2.13 24.43
C LYS A 163 -8.54 -1.30 25.68
N LYS A 164 -7.92 -0.12 25.85
CA LYS A 164 -8.19 0.77 26.99
C LYS A 164 -9.59 1.39 26.95
N LEU A 165 -10.05 1.83 25.77
CA LEU A 165 -11.38 2.40 25.60
C LEU A 165 -12.48 1.39 25.95
N VAL A 166 -12.34 0.15 25.48
CA VAL A 166 -13.23 -0.96 25.84
C VAL A 166 -13.22 -1.21 27.35
N ALA A 167 -12.04 -1.22 27.98
CA ALA A 167 -11.93 -1.44 29.43
C ALA A 167 -12.51 -0.29 30.28
N THR A 168 -12.51 0.94 29.78
CA THR A 168 -12.99 2.14 30.51
C THR A 168 -14.46 2.45 30.20
N GLY A 169 -15.09 1.73 29.26
CA GLY A 169 -16.47 1.99 28.82
C GLY A 169 -16.66 3.37 28.15
N LYS A 170 -15.57 4.05 27.76
CA LYS A 170 -15.62 5.41 27.20
C LYS A 170 -15.88 5.41 25.69
N PHE A 171 -16.38 6.54 25.21
CA PHE A 171 -16.80 6.85 23.84
C PHE A 171 -15.92 6.18 22.75
N LYS A 172 -16.56 5.48 21.81
CA LYS A 172 -15.88 4.98 20.60
C LYS A 172 -15.64 6.18 19.67
N LEU A 173 -14.40 6.39 19.24
CA LEU A 173 -14.11 7.38 18.20
C LEU A 173 -14.94 7.06 16.97
N HIS A 174 -15.75 8.01 16.51
CA HIS A 174 -16.68 7.78 15.41
C HIS A 174 -15.90 7.44 14.13
N GLN A 175 -16.38 6.45 13.38
CA GLN A 175 -15.67 5.91 12.20
C GLN A 175 -15.42 6.97 11.12
N THR A 176 -16.26 8.00 11.06
CA THR A 176 -16.11 9.12 10.12
C THR A 176 -14.91 10.02 10.42
N ILE A 177 -14.37 9.99 11.64
CA ILE A 177 -13.16 10.75 12.02
C ILE A 177 -11.94 9.82 11.95
N SER A 178 -12.08 8.60 12.47
CA SER A 178 -11.01 7.61 12.51
C SER A 178 -10.51 7.21 11.12
N GLY A 179 -11.40 7.06 10.14
CA GLY A 179 -11.06 6.67 8.78
C GLY A 179 -10.17 7.69 8.05
N PRO A 180 -10.64 8.95 7.88
CA PRO A 180 -9.83 10.01 7.29
C PRO A 180 -8.51 10.24 8.01
N LEU A 181 -8.49 10.15 9.35
CA LEU A 181 -7.26 10.28 10.13
C LEU A 181 -6.26 9.16 9.81
N ALA A 182 -6.72 7.92 9.69
CA ALA A 182 -5.88 6.79 9.31
C ALA A 182 -5.31 6.96 7.89
N LEU A 183 -6.13 7.37 6.93
CA LEU A 183 -5.69 7.62 5.56
C LEU A 183 -4.69 8.79 5.48
N ALA A 184 -4.93 9.87 6.24
CA ALA A 184 -4.03 11.01 6.33
C ALA A 184 -2.68 10.61 6.95
N ASN A 185 -2.68 9.78 8.00
CA ASN A 185 -1.45 9.24 8.59
C ASN A 185 -0.64 8.43 7.57
N ILE A 186 -1.29 7.52 6.84
CA ILE A 186 -0.64 6.72 5.78
C ILE A 186 -0.09 7.64 4.69
N ALA A 187 -0.88 8.57 4.19
CA ALA A 187 -0.49 9.51 3.15
C ALA A 187 0.73 10.34 3.57
N LEU A 188 0.70 10.91 4.78
CA LEU A 188 1.77 11.75 5.32
C LEU A 188 3.06 10.95 5.56
N THR A 189 2.96 9.77 6.18
CA THR A 189 4.14 8.94 6.44
C THR A 189 4.75 8.40 5.15
N ALA A 190 3.93 8.01 4.17
CA ALA A 190 4.40 7.61 2.86
C ALA A 190 5.08 8.79 2.14
N ALA A 191 4.48 9.99 2.20
CA ALA A 191 5.03 11.21 1.63
C ALA A 191 6.46 11.50 2.11
N CYS A 192 6.67 11.42 3.42
CA CYS A 192 7.93 11.79 4.08
C CYS A 192 9.04 10.75 3.96
N LEU A 193 8.69 9.49 3.70
CA LEU A 193 9.66 8.38 3.74
C LEU A 193 9.71 7.65 2.40
N SER A 194 8.59 7.03 2.00
CA SER A 194 8.55 6.23 0.77
C SER A 194 8.72 7.08 -0.49
N TYR A 195 8.02 8.20 -0.61
CA TYR A 195 8.11 9.06 -1.80
C TYR A 195 9.38 9.88 -1.82
N THR A 196 9.94 10.27 -0.67
CA THR A 196 11.20 11.02 -0.63
C THR A 196 12.33 10.23 -1.31
N GLN A 197 12.45 8.93 -1.05
CA GLN A 197 13.42 8.08 -1.73
C GLN A 197 13.18 7.98 -3.25
N LEU A 198 11.92 7.83 -3.67
CA LEU A 198 11.56 7.71 -5.09
C LEU A 198 11.86 9.00 -5.85
N LEU A 199 11.44 10.14 -5.30
CA LEU A 199 11.62 11.46 -5.93
C LEU A 199 13.09 11.87 -5.95
N ARG A 200 13.86 11.59 -4.88
CA ARG A 200 15.30 11.87 -4.84
C ARG A 200 16.07 11.14 -5.95
N ASN A 201 15.60 9.96 -6.35
CA ASN A 201 16.23 9.15 -7.40
C ASN A 201 15.55 9.32 -8.78
N GLY A 202 14.71 10.34 -8.96
CA GLY A 202 14.07 10.66 -10.26
C GLY A 202 13.12 9.57 -10.79
N ALA A 203 12.59 8.71 -9.91
CA ALA A 203 11.74 7.60 -10.32
C ALA A 203 10.44 8.09 -10.99
N ASP A 204 9.90 9.23 -10.56
CA ASP A 204 8.71 9.84 -11.15
C ASP A 204 8.96 10.30 -12.58
N GLU A 205 10.08 10.96 -12.85
CA GLU A 205 10.43 11.40 -14.20
C GLU A 205 10.68 10.21 -15.12
N LYS A 206 11.37 9.18 -14.63
CA LYS A 206 11.60 7.95 -15.38
C LYS A 206 10.29 7.27 -15.78
N ILE A 207 9.36 7.08 -14.85
CA ILE A 207 8.07 6.44 -15.11
C ILE A 207 7.22 7.25 -16.10
N ILE A 208 7.20 8.58 -15.96
CA ILE A 208 6.48 9.46 -16.90
C ILE A 208 7.07 9.37 -18.30
N ASN A 209 8.40 9.36 -18.42
CA ASN A 209 9.08 9.25 -19.71
C ASN A 209 8.82 7.90 -20.38
N GLU A 210 8.92 6.78 -19.65
CA GLU A 210 8.62 5.45 -20.16
C GLU A 210 7.17 5.34 -20.67
N PHE A 211 6.22 5.94 -19.95
CA PHE A 211 4.83 5.99 -20.40
C PHE A 211 4.65 6.80 -21.69
N ASN A 212 5.26 7.99 -21.76
CA ASN A 212 5.17 8.84 -22.94
C ASN A 212 5.77 8.17 -24.19
N GLU A 213 6.88 7.46 -24.05
CA GLU A 213 7.47 6.68 -25.14
C GLU A 213 6.56 5.52 -25.59
N CYS A 214 5.92 4.82 -24.64
CA CYS A 214 4.93 3.79 -24.95
C CYS A 214 3.74 4.36 -25.75
N VAL A 215 3.22 5.53 -25.34
CA VAL A 215 2.14 6.22 -26.07
C VAL A 215 2.59 6.62 -27.47
N ARG A 216 3.79 7.19 -27.62
CA ARG A 216 4.35 7.55 -28.95
C ARG A 216 4.47 6.34 -29.86
N PHE A 217 4.96 5.22 -29.33
CA PHE A 217 5.06 3.97 -30.07
C PHE A 217 3.68 3.48 -30.56
N LEU A 218 2.66 3.49 -29.69
CA LEU A 218 1.30 3.06 -30.05
C LEU A 218 0.65 3.98 -31.10
N VAL A 219 0.81 5.29 -30.96
CA VAL A 219 0.29 6.27 -31.94
C VAL A 219 1.00 6.12 -33.29
N GLY A 220 2.33 5.98 -33.27
CA GLY A 220 3.11 5.74 -34.49
C GLY A 220 2.71 4.45 -35.19
N ALA A 221 2.50 3.36 -34.44
CA ALA A 221 2.03 2.09 -34.99
C ALA A 221 0.62 2.20 -35.60
N ALA A 222 -0.28 2.98 -34.99
CA ALA A 222 -1.62 3.22 -35.50
C ALA A 222 -1.67 4.12 -36.75
N GLN A 223 -0.62 4.91 -37.01
CA GLN A 223 -0.49 5.72 -38.24
C GLN A 223 0.09 4.94 -39.42
N VAL A 224 0.71 3.78 -39.16
CA VAL A 224 1.30 2.89 -40.18
C VAL A 224 0.32 1.79 -40.62
N LEU A 225 -0.77 1.60 -39.88
CA LEU A 225 -1.90 0.70 -40.16
C LEU A 225 -3.01 1.40 -40.93
#